data_AF-A0A9X3GXE0-F1
#
_entry.id   AF-A0A9X3GXE0-F1
#
_cell.length_a   1.000
_cell.length_b   1.000
_cell.length_c   1.000
_cell.angle_alpha   90.00
_cell.angle_beta   90.00
_cell.angle_gamma   90.00
#
_symmetry.space_group_name_H-M   'P 1'
#
loop_
_entity.id
_entity.type
_entity.pdbx_description
1 polymer ?
#
loop_
_entity_poly.entity_id
_entity_poly.type
_entity_poly.pdbx_seq_one_letter_code
_entity_poly.pdbx_strand_id
1 'polypeptide(L)'
;MTDSDLITHAAAMLAADVAGYSRLMSQDARATVAALDEARALFRSHIQSCGGRVIDMTGDSVLAMFDNARAAVAAATAVQREMHGLRAGESDARRMRFRIGVHAGDVIEKPDGTVYGDVVNIAARMQTYAPSGALVVSQAVAQTLDDDPDTDSVDMGDLYLHNIAHPVRMVCLHVVRTDTRLQPGQVPPGDDARPSIAVLPFRKNMAHATEAYFADGIVDDIIHLLAGFKELFVIARGSTIGLGGDDMDERQVARALGVRYLLHGSVLRSGGRLRVLAELSEPETGAILRAYRHEGKLAELFELQDHIALDVVRAIAPQVQARELMRALRKHPQNMTAYDLMLQGIDQMFRISSTSAAHARGLLQQAMVLDPYYATAYSYAAYWHVFRFGEGWSTDPIADTQEASRLAEAAIGLNPDDPQGLAIYGHVQSFLRHDFDKAMIFLDRAIEAGPSSALAHTMSSATCGYLGLADLAVERGRQGLRLSPIDAHRFWHEGVLAQAHYLRGDFAEAIAFARMAVGRNDGIAFALRCLAASLAAVEQMDEARGVAQQLLRVQPTFRLAAYRPRCPFTGVVLETWIDRLRQAGLPD
;
A
#
# COMPACT_ATOMS: atom_id res chain seq x y z
N MET A 1 -0.28 22.01 -45.92
CA MET A 1 -0.07 22.94 -44.79
C MET A 1 1.42 22.95 -44.53
N THR A 2 2.07 24.05 -44.85
CA THR A 2 3.51 24.26 -44.65
C THR A 2 3.81 24.40 -43.16
N ASP A 3 4.94 23.86 -42.72
CA ASP A 3 5.50 23.85 -41.36
C ASP A 3 5.81 25.26 -40.77
N SER A 4 5.26 26.33 -41.32
CA SER A 4 5.71 27.73 -41.08
C SER A 4 5.03 28.46 -39.93
N ASP A 5 4.04 27.85 -39.26
CA ASP A 5 3.13 28.59 -38.38
C ASP A 5 3.12 28.07 -36.93
N LEU A 6 4.04 27.15 -36.58
CA LEU A 6 4.21 26.66 -35.21
C LEU A 6 5.25 27.51 -34.47
N ILE A 7 4.85 28.11 -33.35
CA ILE A 7 5.73 28.96 -32.53
C ILE A 7 6.17 28.16 -31.30
N THR A 8 7.47 27.86 -31.21
CA THR A 8 8.05 27.25 -30.01
C THR A 8 8.59 28.34 -29.08
N HIS A 9 8.14 28.35 -27.84
CA HIS A 9 8.61 29.28 -26.82
C HIS A 9 8.43 28.68 -25.42
N ALA A 10 9.12 29.22 -24.42
CA ALA A 10 8.95 28.81 -23.03
C ALA A 10 7.67 29.41 -22.45
N ALA A 11 6.85 28.58 -21.80
CA ALA A 11 5.65 28.99 -21.11
C ALA A 11 5.43 28.16 -19.84
N ALA A 12 4.60 28.67 -18.94
CA ALA A 12 4.11 27.94 -17.77
C ALA A 12 2.67 27.49 -17.98
N MET A 13 2.43 26.21 -17.74
CA MET A 13 1.12 25.59 -17.82
C MET A 13 0.56 25.37 -16.41
N LEU A 14 -0.67 25.81 -16.21
CA LEU A 14 -1.50 25.53 -15.05
C LEU A 14 -2.58 24.54 -15.48
N ALA A 15 -2.63 23.38 -14.83
CA ALA A 15 -3.72 22.43 -14.95
C ALA A 15 -4.42 22.29 -13.60
N ALA A 16 -5.75 22.32 -13.58
CA ALA A 16 -6.53 22.14 -12.38
C ALA A 16 -7.74 21.22 -12.62
N ASP A 17 -8.18 20.52 -11.59
CA ASP A 17 -9.44 19.79 -11.57
C ASP A 17 -10.15 19.93 -10.22
N VAL A 18 -11.42 19.52 -10.16
CA VAL A 18 -12.18 19.52 -8.90
C VAL A 18 -11.96 18.21 -8.16
N ALA A 19 -11.44 18.29 -6.94
CA ALA A 19 -11.30 17.15 -6.05
C ALA A 19 -12.68 16.56 -5.71
N GLY A 20 -12.94 15.34 -6.19
CA GLY A 20 -14.21 14.66 -5.97
C GLY A 20 -15.39 15.27 -6.73
N TYR A 21 -15.17 15.79 -7.94
CA TYR A 21 -16.23 16.35 -8.80
C TYR A 21 -17.47 15.44 -8.92
N SER A 22 -17.26 14.17 -9.25
CA SER A 22 -18.34 13.18 -9.40
C SER A 22 -19.16 13.00 -8.12
N ARG A 23 -18.53 13.16 -6.95
CA ARG A 23 -19.21 13.11 -5.64
C ARG A 23 -20.07 14.36 -5.40
N LEU A 24 -19.59 15.55 -5.77
CA LEU A 24 -20.39 16.78 -5.66
C LEU A 24 -21.61 16.70 -6.60
N MET A 25 -21.40 16.24 -7.84
CA MET A 25 -22.47 16.05 -8.82
C MET A 25 -23.54 15.05 -8.37
N SER A 26 -23.17 13.97 -7.66
CA SER A 26 -24.13 12.99 -7.16
C SER A 26 -24.92 13.49 -5.94
N GLN A 27 -24.34 14.39 -5.13
CA GLN A 27 -24.98 14.96 -3.94
C GLN A 27 -25.97 16.07 -4.31
N ASP A 28 -25.55 17.01 -5.15
CA ASP A 28 -26.40 18.09 -5.66
C ASP A 28 -25.83 18.64 -6.97
N ALA A 29 -26.33 18.09 -8.09
CA ALA A 29 -25.87 18.47 -9.42
C ALA A 29 -26.09 19.96 -9.72
N ARG A 30 -27.18 20.58 -9.24
CA ARG A 30 -27.47 22.00 -9.52
C ARG A 30 -26.53 22.91 -8.74
N ALA A 31 -26.35 22.64 -7.45
CA ALA A 31 -25.41 23.40 -6.63
C ALA A 31 -23.96 23.22 -7.11
N THR A 32 -23.60 22.01 -7.56
CA THR A 32 -22.25 21.72 -8.08
C THR A 32 -21.96 22.46 -9.38
N VAL A 33 -22.91 22.49 -10.32
CA VAL A 33 -22.76 23.25 -11.56
C VAL A 33 -22.66 24.75 -11.27
N ALA A 34 -23.50 25.29 -10.40
CA ALA A 34 -23.41 26.71 -10.00
C ALA A 34 -22.06 27.04 -9.33
N ALA A 35 -21.61 26.16 -8.43
CA ALA A 35 -20.31 26.27 -7.77
C ALA A 35 -19.13 26.19 -8.76
N LEU A 36 -19.23 25.34 -9.79
CA LEU A 36 -18.23 25.23 -10.83
C LEU A 36 -18.21 26.48 -11.71
N ASP A 37 -19.36 27.05 -12.04
CA ASP A 37 -19.45 28.28 -12.85
C ASP A 37 -18.86 29.48 -12.10
N GLU A 38 -19.10 29.60 -10.79
CA GLU A 38 -18.43 30.58 -9.92
C GLU A 38 -16.92 30.36 -9.90
N ALA A 39 -16.46 29.13 -9.70
CA ALA A 39 -15.04 28.81 -9.69
C ALA A 39 -14.37 29.14 -11.03
N ARG A 40 -15.02 28.83 -12.15
CA ARG A 40 -14.54 29.17 -13.50
C ARG A 40 -14.44 30.68 -13.72
N ALA A 41 -15.38 31.45 -13.17
CA ALA A 41 -15.31 32.91 -13.19
C ALA A 41 -14.08 33.43 -12.41
N LEU A 42 -13.81 32.86 -11.24
CA LEU A 42 -12.62 33.18 -10.44
C LEU A 42 -11.33 32.81 -11.17
N PHE A 43 -11.24 31.59 -11.71
CA PHE A 43 -10.10 31.18 -12.52
C PHE A 43 -9.88 32.14 -13.68
N ARG A 44 -10.93 32.47 -14.46
CA ARG A 44 -10.81 33.38 -15.60
C ARG A 44 -10.32 34.77 -15.17
N SER A 45 -10.86 35.31 -14.08
CA SER A 45 -10.46 36.60 -13.52
C SER A 45 -9.00 36.61 -13.10
N HIS A 46 -8.59 35.64 -12.27
CA HIS A 46 -7.22 35.58 -11.74
C HIS A 46 -6.18 35.27 -12.81
N ILE A 47 -6.49 34.33 -13.72
CA ILE A 47 -5.63 34.01 -14.87
C ILE A 47 -5.39 35.27 -15.71
N GLN A 48 -6.45 36.01 -16.08
CA GLN A 48 -6.32 37.23 -16.87
C GLN A 48 -5.57 38.35 -16.13
N SER A 49 -5.86 38.54 -14.83
CA SER A 49 -5.20 39.57 -14.01
C SER A 49 -3.70 39.33 -13.85
N CYS A 50 -3.27 38.06 -13.88
CA CYS A 50 -1.88 37.66 -13.85
C CYS A 50 -1.24 37.55 -15.25
N GLY A 51 -1.93 38.03 -16.31
CA GLY A 51 -1.42 38.01 -17.68
C GLY A 51 -1.44 36.64 -18.36
N GLY A 52 -2.18 35.66 -17.81
CA GLY A 52 -2.36 34.34 -18.40
C GLY A 52 -3.54 34.26 -19.38
N ARG A 53 -3.58 33.17 -20.14
CA ARG A 53 -4.62 32.83 -21.11
C ARG A 53 -5.24 31.48 -20.79
N VAL A 54 -6.57 31.41 -20.73
CA VAL A 54 -7.30 30.15 -20.62
C VAL A 54 -7.22 29.40 -21.95
N ILE A 55 -6.77 28.15 -21.90
CA ILE A 55 -6.70 27.24 -23.06
C ILE A 55 -7.97 26.39 -23.13
N ASP A 56 -8.36 25.78 -22.01
CA ASP A 56 -9.53 24.91 -21.92
C ASP A 56 -10.16 24.98 -20.52
N MET A 57 -11.47 24.81 -20.44
CA MET A 57 -12.25 24.67 -19.19
C MET A 57 -13.36 23.60 -19.32
N THR A 58 -13.11 22.56 -20.12
CA THR A 58 -14.08 21.49 -20.37
C THR A 58 -14.23 20.59 -19.15
N GLY A 59 -15.48 20.21 -18.84
CA GLY A 59 -15.79 19.43 -17.63
C GLY A 59 -15.41 20.18 -16.36
N ASP A 60 -14.81 19.51 -15.39
CA ASP A 60 -14.30 20.10 -14.16
C ASP A 60 -12.83 20.55 -14.25
N SER A 61 -12.22 20.39 -15.42
CA SER A 61 -10.83 20.76 -15.66
C SER A 61 -10.67 22.24 -16.03
N VAL A 62 -9.50 22.79 -15.71
CA VAL A 62 -9.05 24.11 -16.15
C VAL A 62 -7.62 23.96 -16.65
N LEU A 63 -7.35 24.42 -17.87
CA LEU A 63 -6.03 24.49 -18.45
C LEU A 63 -5.74 25.94 -18.86
N ALA A 64 -4.62 26.48 -18.40
CA ALA A 64 -4.20 27.85 -18.69
C ALA A 64 -2.70 27.95 -18.93
N MET A 65 -2.32 28.92 -19.75
CA MET A 65 -0.94 29.20 -20.13
C MET A 65 -0.54 30.60 -19.66
N PHE A 66 0.71 30.75 -19.26
CA PHE A 66 1.30 32.00 -18.79
C PHE A 66 2.70 32.16 -19.39
N ASP A 67 3.10 33.40 -19.65
CA ASP A 67 4.45 33.71 -20.15
C ASP A 67 5.55 33.39 -19.12
N ASN A 68 5.20 33.29 -17.84
CA ASN A 68 6.14 32.94 -16.78
C ASN A 68 5.48 32.16 -15.62
N ALA A 69 6.32 31.37 -14.94
CA ALA A 69 5.91 30.47 -13.87
C ALA A 69 5.38 31.20 -12.62
N ARG A 70 5.96 32.36 -12.29
CA ARG A 70 5.55 33.16 -11.12
C ARG A 70 4.11 33.65 -11.25
N ALA A 71 3.71 34.11 -12.43
CA ALA A 71 2.34 34.51 -12.73
C ALA A 71 1.35 33.34 -12.62
N ALA A 72 1.73 32.15 -13.11
CA ALA A 72 0.90 30.95 -13.01
C ALA A 72 0.65 30.55 -11.55
N VAL A 73 1.70 30.54 -10.73
CA VAL A 73 1.59 30.23 -9.30
C VAL A 73 0.80 31.31 -8.56
N ALA A 74 1.03 32.59 -8.85
CA ALA A 74 0.27 33.69 -8.25
C ALA A 74 -1.24 33.57 -8.52
N ALA A 75 -1.62 33.27 -9.76
CA ALA A 75 -3.02 33.05 -10.14
C ALA A 75 -3.61 31.83 -9.40
N ALA A 76 -2.89 30.70 -9.38
CA ALA A 76 -3.32 29.48 -8.70
C ALA A 76 -3.53 29.70 -7.19
N THR A 77 -2.59 30.40 -6.55
CA THR A 77 -2.62 30.73 -5.13
C THR A 77 -3.79 31.66 -4.82
N ALA A 78 -4.02 32.71 -5.63
CA ALA A 78 -5.14 33.63 -5.45
C ALA A 78 -6.49 32.91 -5.56
N VAL A 79 -6.64 32.02 -6.54
CA VAL A 79 -7.85 31.20 -6.70
C VAL A 79 -8.10 30.34 -5.47
N GLN A 80 -7.10 29.61 -4.97
CA GLN A 80 -7.28 28.76 -3.78
C GLN A 80 -7.62 29.56 -2.52
N ARG A 81 -7.00 30.73 -2.30
CA ARG A 81 -7.29 31.60 -1.16
C ARG A 81 -8.73 32.12 -1.20
N GLU A 82 -9.17 32.59 -2.36
CA GLU A 82 -10.53 33.13 -2.53
C GLU A 82 -11.60 32.04 -2.46
N MET A 83 -11.36 30.89 -3.09
CA MET A 83 -12.25 29.71 -2.99
C MET A 83 -12.38 29.22 -1.54
N HIS A 84 -11.29 29.25 -0.78
CA HIS A 84 -11.32 28.91 0.65
C HIS A 84 -12.13 29.95 1.47
N GLY A 85 -11.95 31.24 1.18
CA GLY A 85 -12.65 32.33 1.85
C GLY A 85 -14.17 32.32 1.63
N LEU A 86 -14.61 32.18 0.38
CA LEU A 86 -16.04 32.18 0.00
C LEU A 86 -16.83 31.04 0.64
N ARG A 87 -16.16 29.94 1.02
CA ARG A 87 -16.80 28.69 1.48
C ARG A 87 -16.43 28.29 2.90
N ALA A 88 -15.86 29.21 3.68
CA ALA A 88 -15.46 28.96 5.08
C ALA A 88 -16.64 28.56 5.99
N GLY A 89 -17.88 28.89 5.62
CA GLY A 89 -19.11 28.50 6.32
C GLY A 89 -19.80 27.23 5.82
N GLU A 90 -19.36 26.65 4.70
CA GLU A 90 -19.93 25.41 4.17
C GLU A 90 -19.38 24.20 4.93
N SER A 91 -20.17 23.12 5.06
CA SER A 91 -19.65 21.85 5.58
C SER A 91 -18.58 21.30 4.62
N ASP A 92 -17.54 20.67 5.17
CA ASP A 92 -16.39 20.17 4.39
C ASP A 92 -16.81 19.24 3.25
N ALA A 93 -17.91 18.51 3.44
CA ALA A 93 -18.52 17.64 2.45
C ALA A 93 -19.06 18.37 1.19
N ARG A 94 -19.42 19.66 1.29
CA ARG A 94 -19.96 20.44 0.15
C ARG A 94 -18.93 21.39 -0.47
N ARG A 95 -17.75 21.54 0.15
CA ARG A 95 -16.71 22.45 -0.34
C ARG A 95 -16.12 21.93 -1.64
N MET A 96 -16.24 22.72 -2.70
CA MET A 96 -15.53 22.51 -3.95
C MET A 96 -14.08 22.96 -3.77
N ARG A 97 -13.14 22.02 -3.85
CA ARG A 97 -11.69 22.27 -3.78
C ARG A 97 -11.04 21.87 -5.09
N PHE A 98 -10.10 22.67 -5.55
CA PHE A 98 -9.31 22.35 -6.73
C PHE A 98 -7.99 21.70 -6.34
N ARG A 99 -7.50 20.81 -7.20
CA ARG A 99 -6.11 20.37 -7.22
C ARG A 99 -5.44 21.09 -8.38
N ILE A 100 -4.25 21.63 -8.18
CA ILE A 100 -3.58 22.44 -9.21
C ILE A 100 -2.14 21.94 -9.41
N GLY A 101 -1.75 21.73 -10.66
CA GLY A 101 -0.39 21.43 -11.09
C GLY A 101 0.17 22.57 -11.93
N VAL A 102 1.40 23.00 -11.65
CA VAL A 102 2.11 24.02 -12.44
C VAL A 102 3.49 23.53 -12.87
N HIS A 103 3.73 23.58 -14.18
CA HIS A 103 5.03 23.25 -14.77
C HIS A 103 5.38 24.24 -15.87
N ALA A 104 6.67 24.49 -16.06
CA ALA A 104 7.18 25.40 -17.08
C ALA A 104 8.22 24.69 -17.96
N GLY A 105 8.16 24.97 -19.25
CA GLY A 105 9.01 24.38 -20.27
C GLY A 105 8.63 24.88 -21.66
N ASP A 106 9.23 24.28 -22.68
CA ASP A 106 8.94 24.65 -24.07
C ASP A 106 7.55 24.14 -24.49
N VAL A 107 6.74 25.05 -25.04
CA VAL A 107 5.46 24.76 -25.69
C VAL A 107 5.59 24.97 -27.20
N ILE A 108 4.75 24.26 -27.95
CA ILE A 108 4.50 24.51 -29.36
C ILE A 108 3.07 25.07 -29.49
N GLU A 109 2.96 26.31 -29.91
CA GLU A 109 1.67 26.98 -30.12
C GLU A 109 1.31 27.05 -31.61
N LYS A 110 0.05 26.75 -31.91
CA LYS A 110 -0.56 26.95 -33.24
C LYS A 110 -1.17 28.34 -33.36
N PRO A 111 -1.40 28.87 -34.58
CA PRO A 111 -2.02 30.19 -34.77
C PRO A 111 -3.43 30.31 -34.22
N ASP A 112 -4.14 29.17 -34.06
CA ASP A 112 -5.46 29.10 -33.44
C ASP A 112 -5.41 29.19 -31.89
N GLY A 113 -4.21 29.30 -31.31
CA GLY A 113 -3.97 29.39 -29.87
C GLY A 113 -3.93 28.04 -29.16
N THR A 114 -3.99 26.92 -29.88
CA THR A 114 -3.85 25.58 -29.30
C THR A 114 -2.39 25.31 -28.92
N VAL A 115 -2.19 24.75 -27.73
CA VAL A 115 -0.86 24.52 -27.15
C VAL A 115 -0.57 23.02 -27.09
N TYR A 116 0.61 22.62 -27.54
CA TYR A 116 1.12 21.25 -27.50
C TYR A 116 2.48 21.21 -26.82
N GLY A 117 2.84 20.04 -26.29
CA GLY A 117 4.14 19.80 -25.68
C GLY A 117 4.03 18.98 -24.40
N ASP A 118 5.15 18.41 -23.99
CA ASP A 118 5.21 17.60 -22.77
C ASP A 118 4.85 18.41 -21.53
N VAL A 119 5.08 19.73 -21.54
CA VAL A 119 4.75 20.62 -20.44
C VAL A 119 3.26 20.61 -20.07
N VAL A 120 2.37 20.47 -21.06
CA VAL A 120 0.92 20.35 -20.84
C VAL A 120 0.60 19.04 -20.12
N ASN A 121 1.17 17.94 -20.60
CA ASN A 121 0.98 16.61 -20.02
C ASN A 121 1.59 16.49 -18.62
N ILE A 122 2.75 17.09 -18.40
CA ILE A 122 3.42 17.13 -17.11
C ILE A 122 2.58 17.93 -16.11
N ALA A 123 2.14 19.16 -16.45
CA ALA A 123 1.31 19.96 -15.55
C ALA A 123 0.00 19.23 -15.17
N ALA A 124 -0.69 18.65 -16.15
CA ALA A 124 -1.92 17.87 -15.92
C ALA A 124 -1.70 16.63 -15.04
N ARG A 125 -0.56 15.96 -15.19
CA ARG A 125 -0.22 14.79 -14.34
C ARG A 125 0.25 15.21 -12.95
N MET A 126 1.00 16.30 -12.84
CA MET A 126 1.42 16.85 -11.55
C MET A 126 0.22 17.25 -10.69
N GLN A 127 -0.82 17.80 -11.32
CA GLN A 127 -2.07 18.13 -10.67
C GLN A 127 -2.69 16.94 -9.92
N THR A 128 -2.52 15.70 -10.41
CA THR A 128 -3.10 14.52 -9.73
C THR A 128 -2.41 14.20 -8.40
N TYR A 129 -1.19 14.68 -8.19
CA TYR A 129 -0.44 14.56 -6.93
C TYR A 129 -0.74 15.68 -5.95
N ALA A 130 -1.47 16.72 -6.36
CA ALA A 130 -1.80 17.83 -5.47
C ALA A 130 -2.91 17.42 -4.48
N PRO A 131 -2.69 17.59 -3.16
CA PRO A 131 -3.75 17.47 -2.18
C PRO A 131 -4.93 18.41 -2.50
N SER A 132 -6.13 18.07 -2.05
CA SER A 132 -7.33 18.89 -2.23
C SER A 132 -7.14 20.30 -1.65
N GLY A 133 -7.17 21.32 -2.51
CA GLY A 133 -6.95 22.71 -2.11
C GLY A 133 -5.47 23.15 -2.09
N ALA A 134 -4.55 22.30 -2.54
CA ALA A 134 -3.13 22.61 -2.64
C ALA A 134 -2.67 22.77 -4.10
N LEU A 135 -1.44 23.25 -4.25
CA LEU A 135 -0.75 23.36 -5.54
C LEU A 135 0.45 22.42 -5.52
N VAL A 136 0.75 21.77 -6.63
CA VAL A 136 2.02 21.08 -6.85
C VAL A 136 2.74 21.74 -8.00
N VAL A 137 4.00 22.11 -7.78
CA VAL A 137 4.83 22.78 -8.76
C VAL A 137 6.08 21.97 -9.04
N SER A 138 6.59 22.04 -10.27
CA SER A 138 7.88 21.41 -10.57
C SER A 138 9.02 22.17 -9.89
N GLN A 139 10.15 21.51 -9.63
CA GLN A 139 11.31 22.17 -9.05
C GLN A 139 11.76 23.39 -9.86
N ALA A 140 11.71 23.30 -11.20
CA ALA A 140 12.00 24.43 -12.08
C ALA A 140 11.10 25.64 -11.82
N VAL A 141 9.81 25.41 -11.48
CA VAL A 141 8.87 26.46 -11.09
C VAL A 141 9.15 26.94 -9.67
N ALA A 142 9.34 26.02 -8.72
CA ALA A 142 9.62 26.34 -7.31
C ALA A 142 10.84 27.26 -7.16
N GLN A 143 11.90 27.02 -7.93
CA GLN A 143 13.12 27.83 -7.94
C GLN A 143 12.91 29.28 -8.41
N THR A 144 11.79 29.58 -9.08
CA THR A 144 11.45 30.95 -9.53
C THR A 144 10.62 31.73 -8.52
N LEU A 145 10.17 31.09 -7.44
CA LEU A 145 9.36 31.68 -6.40
C LEU A 145 10.24 32.25 -5.29
N ASP A 146 9.83 33.37 -4.70
CA ASP A 146 10.47 33.90 -3.49
C ASP A 146 9.88 33.16 -2.26
N ASP A 147 10.62 33.11 -1.15
CA ASP A 147 10.14 32.53 0.11
C ASP A 147 8.95 33.35 0.65
N ASP A 148 7.71 32.89 0.39
CA ASP A 148 6.48 33.46 0.97
C ASP A 148 6.22 32.84 2.35
N PRO A 149 6.29 33.61 3.45
CA PRO A 149 6.10 33.10 4.81
C PRO A 149 4.69 32.55 5.08
N ASP A 150 3.71 32.86 4.22
CA ASP A 150 2.33 32.37 4.33
C ASP A 150 2.07 31.10 3.49
N THR A 151 3.10 30.54 2.85
CA THR A 151 3.01 29.31 2.04
C THR A 151 3.93 28.23 2.61
N ASP A 152 3.36 27.16 3.17
CA ASP A 152 4.15 26.01 3.63
C ASP A 152 4.49 25.12 2.41
N SER A 153 5.78 24.90 2.14
CA SER A 153 6.24 24.05 1.03
C SER A 153 6.73 22.68 1.51
N VAL A 154 6.36 21.61 0.83
CA VAL A 154 6.82 20.23 1.07
C VAL A 154 7.48 19.69 -0.19
N ASP A 155 8.77 19.35 -0.12
CA ASP A 155 9.47 18.67 -1.21
C ASP A 155 8.94 17.23 -1.35
N MET A 156 8.46 16.89 -2.55
CA MET A 156 7.91 15.57 -2.87
C MET A 156 8.96 14.66 -3.54
N GLY A 157 10.15 15.18 -3.82
CA GLY A 157 11.23 14.47 -4.49
C GLY A 157 10.94 14.16 -5.96
N ASP A 158 11.75 13.29 -6.53
CA ASP A 158 11.67 12.85 -7.93
C ASP A 158 10.53 11.85 -8.13
N LEU A 159 9.52 12.24 -8.90
CA LEU A 159 8.35 11.42 -9.19
C LEU A 159 8.29 11.05 -10.68
N TYR A 160 8.12 9.76 -10.95
CA TYR A 160 7.91 9.25 -12.31
C TYR A 160 6.45 9.42 -12.70
N LEU A 161 6.20 10.31 -13.65
CA LEU A 161 4.90 10.50 -14.24
C LEU A 161 4.67 9.45 -15.35
N HIS A 162 3.48 8.86 -15.40
CA HIS A 162 3.13 7.88 -16.44
C HIS A 162 3.43 8.45 -17.84
N ASN A 163 4.16 7.73 -18.70
CA ASN A 163 4.58 8.19 -20.05
C ASN A 163 5.38 9.51 -20.08
N ILE A 164 6.17 9.83 -19.06
CA ILE A 164 7.23 10.85 -19.11
C ILE A 164 8.56 10.14 -18.87
N ALA A 165 9.52 10.34 -19.79
CA ALA A 165 10.77 9.58 -19.81
C ALA A 165 11.70 9.87 -18.63
N HIS A 166 11.58 11.03 -18.00
CA HIS A 166 12.45 11.48 -16.92
C HIS A 166 11.63 11.86 -15.69
N PRO A 167 12.11 11.55 -14.47
CA PRO A 167 11.41 11.94 -13.26
C PRO A 167 11.34 13.46 -13.16
N VAL A 168 10.22 13.96 -12.62
CA VAL A 168 10.02 15.38 -12.37
C VAL A 168 10.08 15.57 -10.86
N ARG A 169 11.02 16.38 -10.38
CA ARG A 169 11.03 16.78 -8.97
C ARG A 169 9.90 17.75 -8.69
N MET A 170 9.11 17.47 -7.66
CA MET A 170 7.90 18.24 -7.35
C MET A 170 7.95 18.82 -5.94
N VAL A 171 7.31 19.96 -5.76
CA VAL A 171 7.13 20.63 -4.48
C VAL A 171 5.63 20.92 -4.31
N CYS A 172 5.06 20.48 -3.19
CA CYS A 172 3.69 20.83 -2.81
C CYS A 172 3.70 22.16 -2.06
N LEU A 173 2.82 23.08 -2.44
CA LEU A 173 2.61 24.38 -1.80
C LEU A 173 1.24 24.38 -1.13
N HIS A 174 1.23 24.50 0.20
CA HIS A 174 0.02 24.66 1.00
C HIS A 174 -0.30 26.15 1.14
N VAL A 175 -1.26 26.59 0.35
CA VAL A 175 -1.67 28.00 0.24
C VAL A 175 -2.62 28.44 1.35
N VAL A 176 -3.26 27.48 2.01
CA VAL A 176 -4.12 27.68 3.17
C VAL A 176 -3.61 26.78 4.28
N ARG A 177 -3.31 27.35 5.46
CA ARG A 177 -2.99 26.60 6.67
C ARG A 177 -4.21 25.81 7.15
N THR A 178 -4.43 24.65 6.55
CA THR A 178 -5.20 23.58 7.17
C THR A 178 -4.22 22.79 8.05
N ASP A 179 -4.57 22.52 9.31
CA ASP A 179 -3.78 21.76 10.30
C ASP A 179 -3.38 20.32 9.87
N THR A 180 -3.58 19.96 8.62
CA THR A 180 -3.11 18.74 7.99
C THR A 180 -1.65 18.89 7.55
N ARG A 181 -0.74 18.99 8.51
CA ARG A 181 0.64 18.52 8.29
C ARG A 181 0.55 17.01 8.09
N LEU A 182 0.99 16.52 6.93
CA LEU A 182 1.18 15.08 6.72
C LEU A 182 2.20 14.59 7.75
N GLN A 183 1.78 13.71 8.65
CA GLN A 183 2.69 13.08 9.60
C GLN A 183 3.37 11.88 8.92
N PRO A 184 4.69 11.66 9.12
CA PRO A 184 5.37 10.47 8.66
C PRO A 184 4.64 9.21 9.16
N GLY A 185 4.08 8.41 8.24
CA GLY A 185 3.27 7.23 8.56
C GLY A 185 1.79 7.31 8.17
N GLN A 186 1.28 8.48 7.76
CA GLN A 186 -0.01 8.58 7.08
C GLN A 186 0.19 8.32 5.58
N VAL A 187 -0.38 7.22 5.09
CA VAL A 187 -0.54 6.98 3.65
C VAL A 187 -1.67 7.90 3.18
N PRO A 188 -1.48 8.70 2.10
CA PRO A 188 -2.56 9.50 1.53
C PRO A 188 -3.73 8.57 1.14
N PRO A 189 -4.99 8.90 1.48
CA PRO A 189 -6.12 8.21 0.88
C PRO A 189 -6.12 8.52 -0.63
N GLY A 190 -5.91 7.50 -1.48
CA GLY A 190 -6.32 7.57 -2.89
C GLY A 190 -5.25 7.86 -3.97
N ASP A 191 -4.00 7.40 -3.83
CA ASP A 191 -3.00 7.43 -4.93
C ASP A 191 -3.24 6.36 -6.02
N ASP A 192 -4.22 5.47 -5.82
CA ASP A 192 -4.58 4.39 -6.75
C ASP A 192 -5.94 4.69 -7.38
N ALA A 193 -6.04 4.73 -8.70
CA ALA A 193 -7.29 5.00 -9.42
C ALA A 193 -8.34 3.88 -9.23
N ARG A 194 -7.90 2.72 -8.73
CA ARG A 194 -8.76 1.58 -8.45
C ARG A 194 -9.63 1.83 -7.22
N PRO A 195 -10.89 1.37 -7.23
CA PRO A 195 -11.70 1.33 -6.03
C PRO A 195 -11.00 0.63 -4.86
N SER A 196 -10.87 1.34 -3.74
CA SER A 196 -10.24 0.84 -2.53
C SER A 196 -11.26 0.29 -1.54
N ILE A 197 -10.99 -0.91 -1.00
CA ILE A 197 -11.87 -1.61 -0.07
C ILE A 197 -11.09 -2.20 1.11
N ALA A 198 -11.67 -2.14 2.30
CA ALA A 198 -11.26 -2.95 3.44
C ALA A 198 -12.40 -3.86 3.91
N VAL A 199 -12.06 -5.07 4.33
CA VAL A 199 -13.00 -5.98 4.98
C VAL A 199 -12.68 -6.00 6.47
N LEU A 200 -13.64 -5.56 7.28
CA LEU A 200 -13.52 -5.48 8.72
C LEU A 200 -13.91 -6.81 9.39
N PRO A 201 -13.38 -7.10 10.59
CA PRO A 201 -13.75 -8.28 11.37
C PRO A 201 -15.26 -8.33 11.57
N PHE A 202 -15.87 -9.48 11.28
CA PHE A 202 -17.30 -9.65 11.51
C PHE A 202 -17.57 -9.77 13.01
N ARG A 203 -18.55 -8.98 13.48
CA ARG A 203 -19.01 -8.94 14.87
C ARG A 203 -19.45 -10.32 15.35
N LYS A 204 -19.22 -10.55 16.64
CA LYS A 204 -19.41 -11.84 17.30
C LYS A 204 -20.61 -11.72 18.22
N ASN A 205 -21.70 -12.42 17.92
CA ASN A 205 -22.84 -12.52 18.83
C ASN A 205 -22.85 -13.88 19.53
N MET A 206 -21.83 -14.24 20.32
CA MET A 206 -21.85 -15.50 21.09
C MET A 206 -21.12 -15.47 22.45
N ALA A 207 -21.60 -16.32 23.36
CA ALA A 207 -21.27 -16.44 24.79
C ALA A 207 -19.91 -17.09 25.13
N HIS A 208 -19.10 -17.49 24.15
CA HIS A 208 -17.80 -18.12 24.38
C HIS A 208 -16.71 -17.48 23.50
N ALA A 209 -15.69 -16.90 24.13
CA ALA A 209 -14.58 -16.19 23.49
C ALA A 209 -13.66 -17.08 22.62
N THR A 210 -13.87 -18.39 22.60
CA THR A 210 -12.94 -19.41 22.08
C THR A 210 -12.96 -19.59 20.56
N GLU A 211 -13.90 -18.98 19.82
CA GLU A 211 -14.06 -19.16 18.36
C GLU A 211 -13.81 -17.87 17.55
N ALA A 212 -13.11 -16.89 18.14
CA ALA A 212 -12.77 -15.62 17.47
C ALA A 212 -12.05 -15.83 16.13
N TYR A 213 -11.15 -16.81 16.07
CA TYR A 213 -10.36 -17.16 14.88
C TYR A 213 -11.24 -17.56 13.69
N PHE A 214 -12.45 -18.09 13.92
CA PHE A 214 -13.32 -18.59 12.87
C PHE A 214 -13.93 -17.44 12.05
N ALA A 215 -14.47 -16.42 12.72
CA ALA A 215 -14.98 -15.22 12.05
C ALA A 215 -13.85 -14.47 11.31
N ASP A 216 -12.67 -14.41 11.92
CA ASP A 216 -11.49 -13.78 11.33
C ASP A 216 -10.99 -14.57 10.10
N GLY A 217 -11.13 -15.90 10.10
CA GLY A 217 -10.84 -16.76 8.96
C GLY A 217 -11.78 -16.53 7.77
N ILE A 218 -13.08 -16.35 8.03
CA ILE A 218 -14.05 -16.01 6.99
C ILE A 218 -13.68 -14.68 6.31
N VAL A 219 -13.34 -13.67 7.12
CA VAL A 219 -12.90 -12.36 6.63
C VAL A 219 -11.59 -12.48 5.84
N ASP A 220 -10.63 -13.28 6.32
CA ASP A 220 -9.36 -13.50 5.63
C ASP A 220 -9.57 -14.10 4.23
N ASP A 221 -10.44 -15.10 4.12
CA ASP A 221 -10.75 -15.74 2.83
C ASP A 221 -11.41 -14.75 1.86
N ILE A 222 -12.32 -13.89 2.33
CA ILE A 222 -12.93 -12.84 1.50
C ILE A 222 -11.86 -11.83 1.04
N ILE A 223 -10.96 -11.39 1.93
CA ILE A 223 -9.85 -10.50 1.58
C ILE A 223 -8.97 -11.14 0.50
N HIS A 224 -8.63 -12.43 0.64
CA HIS A 224 -7.82 -13.16 -0.33
C HIS A 224 -8.49 -13.26 -1.70
N LEU A 225 -9.80 -13.56 -1.74
CA LEU A 225 -10.57 -13.58 -2.99
C LEU A 225 -10.58 -12.20 -3.66
N LEU A 226 -10.86 -11.15 -2.89
CA LEU A 226 -10.89 -9.77 -3.39
C LEU A 226 -9.51 -9.30 -3.86
N ALA A 227 -8.44 -9.71 -3.18
CA ALA A 227 -7.07 -9.27 -3.48
C ALA A 227 -6.54 -9.80 -4.83
N GLY A 228 -7.18 -10.82 -5.39
CA GLY A 228 -6.91 -11.34 -6.74
C GLY A 228 -7.41 -10.45 -7.88
N PHE A 229 -8.33 -9.51 -7.60
CA PHE A 229 -8.89 -8.64 -8.63
C PHE A 229 -7.96 -7.46 -8.91
N LYS A 230 -7.49 -7.37 -10.16
CA LYS A 230 -6.57 -6.31 -10.61
C LYS A 230 -7.20 -4.93 -10.50
N GLU A 231 -8.52 -4.85 -10.59
CA GLU A 231 -9.32 -3.64 -10.58
C GLU A 231 -9.62 -3.13 -9.18
N LEU A 232 -9.29 -3.88 -8.13
CA LEU A 232 -9.50 -3.48 -6.74
C LEU A 232 -8.18 -3.20 -6.03
N PHE A 233 -8.21 -2.22 -5.13
CA PHE A 233 -7.17 -2.00 -4.14
C PHE A 233 -7.67 -2.50 -2.79
N VAL A 234 -7.15 -3.63 -2.32
CA VAL A 234 -7.68 -4.33 -1.13
C VAL A 234 -6.70 -4.21 0.02
N ILE A 235 -7.16 -3.70 1.16
CA ILE A 235 -6.37 -3.64 2.39
C ILE A 235 -6.21 -5.05 2.97
N ALA A 236 -4.99 -5.40 3.34
CA ALA A 236 -4.64 -6.68 3.91
C ALA A 236 -5.22 -6.86 5.33
N ARG A 237 -5.52 -8.13 5.67
CA ARG A 237 -6.11 -8.55 6.94
C ARG A 237 -5.44 -7.96 8.18
N GLY A 238 -4.11 -7.94 8.20
CA GLY A 238 -3.38 -7.50 9.39
C GLY A 238 -3.68 -6.05 9.77
N SER A 239 -4.09 -5.21 8.80
CA SER A 239 -4.51 -3.82 9.06
C SER A 239 -5.97 -3.66 9.49
N THR A 240 -6.82 -4.68 9.31
CA THR A 240 -8.25 -4.61 9.65
C THR A 240 -8.61 -5.37 10.93
N ILE A 241 -7.80 -6.34 11.36
CA ILE A 241 -8.11 -7.26 12.48
C ILE A 241 -8.45 -6.57 13.81
N GLY A 242 -7.92 -5.37 14.05
CA GLY A 242 -8.18 -4.57 15.25
C GLY A 242 -9.29 -3.53 15.13
N LEU A 243 -9.94 -3.39 13.96
CA LEU A 243 -10.83 -2.26 13.64
C LEU A 243 -12.32 -2.65 13.62
N GLY A 244 -12.73 -3.62 14.44
CA GLY A 244 -14.13 -4.06 14.57
C GLY A 244 -14.74 -3.74 15.95
N GLY A 245 -16.08 -3.66 16.02
CA GLY A 245 -16.81 -3.41 17.27
C GLY A 245 -18.20 -2.82 17.06
N ASP A 246 -18.99 -2.71 18.13
CA ASP A 246 -20.36 -2.16 18.09
C ASP A 246 -20.39 -0.62 17.95
N ASP A 247 -19.40 0.07 18.51
CA ASP A 247 -19.29 1.55 18.52
C ASP A 247 -18.28 2.09 17.49
N MET A 248 -18.00 1.33 16.43
CA MET A 248 -16.98 1.69 15.44
C MET A 248 -17.53 2.75 14.46
N ASP A 249 -16.84 3.89 14.37
CA ASP A 249 -17.12 4.92 13.36
C ASP A 249 -16.51 4.50 12.01
N GLU A 250 -17.36 3.97 11.13
CA GLU A 250 -16.99 3.53 9.78
C GLU A 250 -16.26 4.62 8.98
N ARG A 251 -16.58 5.91 9.17
CA ARG A 251 -15.90 7.00 8.45
C ARG A 251 -14.47 7.17 8.95
N GLN A 252 -14.28 7.14 10.26
CA GLN A 252 -12.95 7.24 10.84
C GLN A 252 -12.08 6.06 10.42
N VAL A 253 -12.64 4.85 10.42
CA VAL A 253 -11.93 3.64 9.99
C VAL A 253 -11.58 3.71 8.50
N ALA A 254 -12.51 4.10 7.64
CA ALA A 254 -12.27 4.25 6.21
C ALA A 254 -11.14 5.26 5.92
N ARG A 255 -11.15 6.41 6.60
CA ARG A 255 -10.08 7.43 6.47
C ARG A 255 -8.74 6.94 6.97
N ALA A 256 -8.73 6.25 8.12
CA ALA A 256 -7.49 5.72 8.69
C ALA A 256 -6.83 4.68 7.79
N LEU A 257 -7.64 3.86 7.11
CA LEU A 257 -7.19 2.85 6.15
C LEU A 257 -6.96 3.39 4.74
N GLY A 258 -7.42 4.61 4.44
CA GLY A 258 -7.36 5.19 3.11
C GLY A 258 -8.27 4.50 2.08
N VAL A 259 -9.40 3.94 2.53
CA VAL A 259 -10.33 3.18 1.68
C VAL A 259 -11.63 3.89 1.42
N ARG A 260 -12.22 3.64 0.26
CA ARG A 260 -13.53 4.17 -0.14
C ARG A 260 -14.68 3.31 0.36
N TYR A 261 -14.51 2.00 0.33
CA TYR A 261 -15.54 1.02 0.67
C TYR A 261 -15.15 0.19 1.89
N LEU A 262 -16.14 -0.15 2.70
CA LEU A 262 -15.98 -1.08 3.82
C LEU A 262 -16.96 -2.25 3.67
N LEU A 263 -16.46 -3.47 3.88
CA LEU A 263 -17.30 -4.64 4.08
C LEU A 263 -17.21 -5.04 5.56
N HIS A 264 -18.31 -4.97 6.29
CA HIS A 264 -18.37 -5.39 7.69
C HIS A 264 -19.62 -6.23 7.93
N GLY A 265 -19.72 -6.89 9.08
CA GLY A 265 -20.79 -7.86 9.26
C GLY A 265 -20.83 -8.49 10.64
N SER A 266 -21.54 -9.60 10.75
CA SER A 266 -21.58 -10.45 11.92
C SER A 266 -21.67 -11.93 11.53
N VAL A 267 -21.06 -12.79 12.33
CA VAL A 267 -21.17 -14.25 12.18
C VAL A 267 -21.73 -14.86 13.46
N LEU A 268 -22.64 -15.80 13.28
CA LEU A 268 -23.23 -16.61 14.33
C LEU A 268 -23.14 -18.08 13.95
N ARG A 269 -22.43 -18.88 14.75
CA ARG A 269 -22.31 -20.33 14.57
C ARG A 269 -23.01 -21.04 15.73
N SER A 270 -23.96 -21.93 15.45
CA SER A 270 -24.67 -22.70 16.47
C SER A 270 -25.08 -24.07 15.95
N GLY A 271 -24.68 -25.15 16.63
CA GLY A 271 -25.13 -26.51 16.31
C GLY A 271 -24.93 -26.95 14.86
N GLY A 272 -23.80 -26.56 14.24
CA GLY A 272 -23.49 -26.87 12.83
C GLY A 272 -24.18 -25.97 11.80
N ARG A 273 -24.97 -24.99 12.23
CA ARG A 273 -25.55 -23.94 11.39
C ARG A 273 -24.75 -22.66 11.47
N LEU A 274 -24.77 -21.91 10.38
CA LEU A 274 -24.10 -20.64 10.20
C LEU A 274 -25.13 -19.58 9.81
N ARG A 275 -25.09 -18.44 10.50
CA ARG A 275 -25.78 -17.22 10.08
C ARG A 275 -24.75 -16.12 9.89
N VAL A 276 -24.70 -15.58 8.68
CA VAL A 276 -23.80 -14.48 8.30
C VAL A 276 -24.65 -13.31 7.86
N LEU A 277 -24.33 -12.14 8.40
CA LEU A 277 -24.80 -10.86 7.91
C LEU A 277 -23.57 -10.09 7.48
N ALA A 278 -23.56 -9.51 6.27
CA ALA A 278 -22.50 -8.62 5.83
C ALA A 278 -23.10 -7.45 5.07
N GLU A 279 -22.48 -6.28 5.18
CA GLU A 279 -22.91 -5.04 4.56
C GLU A 279 -21.70 -4.39 3.90
N LEU A 280 -21.87 -4.04 2.63
CA LEU A 280 -20.93 -3.26 1.87
C LEU A 280 -21.39 -1.81 1.87
N SER A 281 -20.61 -0.93 2.49
CA SER A 281 -20.91 0.50 2.62
C SER A 281 -19.86 1.38 1.96
N GLU A 282 -20.25 2.62 1.65
CA GLU A 282 -19.38 3.74 1.31
C GLU A 282 -19.45 4.77 2.45
N PRO A 283 -18.58 4.67 3.48
CA PRO A 283 -18.76 5.38 4.75
C PRO A 283 -18.82 6.90 4.62
N GLU A 284 -18.05 7.49 3.70
CA GLU A 284 -18.06 8.94 3.48
C GLU A 284 -19.46 9.47 3.12
N THR A 285 -20.23 8.71 2.35
CA THR A 285 -21.61 9.07 2.01
C THR A 285 -22.63 8.49 2.98
N GLY A 286 -22.27 7.40 3.69
CA GLY A 286 -23.19 6.60 4.49
C GLY A 286 -24.09 5.69 3.65
N ALA A 287 -23.81 5.54 2.35
CA ALA A 287 -24.58 4.67 1.48
C ALA A 287 -24.26 3.19 1.74
N ILE A 288 -25.30 2.38 1.92
CA ILE A 288 -25.19 0.91 1.91
C ILE A 288 -25.41 0.45 0.47
N LEU A 289 -24.37 -0.10 -0.15
CA LEU A 289 -24.42 -0.55 -1.54
C LEU A 289 -25.08 -1.93 -1.66
N ARG A 290 -24.73 -2.84 -0.75
CA ARG A 290 -25.23 -4.21 -0.72
C ARG A 290 -25.32 -4.71 0.72
N ALA A 291 -26.32 -5.54 0.98
CA ALA A 291 -26.44 -6.33 2.20
C ALA A 291 -26.55 -7.81 1.82
N TYR A 292 -25.90 -8.65 2.60
CA TYR A 292 -25.83 -10.09 2.45
C TYR A 292 -26.42 -10.74 3.70
N ARG A 293 -27.34 -11.68 3.50
CA ARG A 293 -27.90 -12.48 4.59
C ARG A 293 -27.89 -13.95 4.17
N HIS A 294 -27.25 -14.77 4.99
CA HIS A 294 -27.25 -16.21 4.81
C HIS A 294 -27.57 -16.89 6.15
N GLU A 295 -28.40 -17.92 6.08
CA GLU A 295 -28.73 -18.80 7.21
C GLU A 295 -28.79 -20.23 6.66
N GLY A 296 -27.80 -21.04 7.02
CA GLY A 296 -27.58 -22.31 6.34
C GLY A 296 -26.66 -23.25 7.11
N LYS A 297 -26.20 -24.29 6.41
CA LYS A 297 -25.25 -25.26 6.96
C LYS A 297 -23.84 -24.72 6.88
N LEU A 298 -22.98 -25.09 7.82
CA LEU A 298 -21.57 -24.73 7.78
C LEU A 298 -20.86 -25.14 6.46
N ALA A 299 -21.30 -26.24 5.84
CA ALA A 299 -20.78 -26.71 4.55
C ALA A 299 -21.01 -25.75 3.38
N GLU A 300 -21.97 -24.82 3.50
CA GLU A 300 -22.31 -23.83 2.47
C GLU A 300 -21.48 -22.53 2.62
N LEU A 301 -20.57 -22.47 3.61
CA LEU A 301 -19.75 -21.29 3.89
C LEU A 301 -18.93 -20.83 2.67
N PHE A 302 -18.30 -21.79 1.97
CA PHE A 302 -17.41 -21.49 0.86
C PHE A 302 -18.16 -20.88 -0.34
N GLU A 303 -19.32 -21.44 -0.67
CA GLU A 303 -20.20 -20.89 -1.71
C GLU A 303 -20.68 -19.48 -1.34
N LEU A 304 -20.93 -19.22 -0.04
CA LEU A 304 -21.28 -17.90 0.45
C LEU A 304 -20.12 -16.90 0.29
N GLN A 305 -18.90 -17.27 0.65
CA GLN A 305 -17.72 -16.40 0.51
C GLN A 305 -17.51 -16.01 -0.96
N ASP A 306 -17.58 -16.99 -1.86
CA ASP A 306 -17.50 -16.77 -3.31
C ASP A 306 -18.59 -15.80 -3.78
N HIS A 307 -19.82 -16.03 -3.35
CA HIS A 307 -20.94 -15.16 -3.70
C HIS A 307 -20.74 -13.72 -3.20
N ILE A 308 -20.30 -13.54 -1.95
CA ILE A 308 -20.02 -12.21 -1.39
C ILE A 308 -18.92 -11.53 -2.21
N ALA A 309 -17.78 -12.19 -2.45
CA ALA A 309 -16.66 -11.61 -3.18
C ALA A 309 -17.05 -11.18 -4.62
N LEU A 310 -17.75 -12.05 -5.36
CA LEU A 310 -18.21 -11.77 -6.72
C LEU A 310 -19.17 -10.58 -6.77
N ASP A 311 -20.11 -10.51 -5.83
CA ASP A 311 -21.09 -9.44 -5.80
C ASP A 311 -20.50 -8.10 -5.32
N VAL A 312 -19.50 -8.14 -4.42
CA VAL A 312 -18.72 -6.95 -4.04
C VAL A 312 -17.99 -6.39 -5.27
N VAL A 313 -17.30 -7.24 -6.04
CA VAL A 313 -16.62 -6.82 -7.27
C VAL A 313 -17.61 -6.22 -8.26
N ARG A 314 -18.78 -6.85 -8.47
CA ARG A 314 -19.83 -6.31 -9.36
C ARG A 314 -20.38 -4.97 -8.90
N ALA A 315 -20.49 -4.75 -7.60
CA ALA A 315 -21.02 -3.50 -7.04
C ALA A 315 -20.01 -2.35 -7.18
N ILE A 316 -18.72 -2.63 -7.04
CA ILE A 316 -17.66 -1.62 -6.94
C ILE A 316 -16.93 -1.40 -8.27
N ALA A 317 -16.78 -2.46 -9.06
CA ALA A 317 -16.09 -2.47 -10.35
C ALA A 317 -16.94 -3.24 -11.40
N PRO A 318 -18.09 -2.69 -11.83
CA PRO A 318 -19.03 -3.36 -12.73
C PRO A 318 -18.46 -3.70 -14.12
N GLN A 319 -17.35 -3.08 -14.50
CA GLN A 319 -16.64 -3.31 -15.76
C GLN A 319 -15.85 -4.62 -15.81
N VAL A 320 -15.65 -5.32 -14.68
CA VAL A 320 -14.88 -6.57 -14.63
C VAL A 320 -15.65 -7.70 -15.32
N GLN A 321 -15.00 -8.43 -16.22
CA GLN A 321 -15.67 -9.47 -16.98
C GLN A 321 -15.95 -10.71 -16.12
N ALA A 322 -17.10 -11.36 -16.35
CA ALA A 322 -17.51 -12.55 -15.60
C ALA A 322 -16.47 -13.71 -15.65
N ARG A 323 -15.65 -13.77 -16.69
CA ARG A 323 -14.57 -14.77 -16.83
C ARG A 323 -13.39 -14.50 -15.89
N GLU A 324 -13.08 -13.23 -15.62
CA GLU A 324 -12.06 -12.81 -14.65
C GLU A 324 -12.56 -13.10 -13.23
N LEU A 325 -13.86 -12.85 -12.98
CA LEU A 325 -14.56 -13.22 -11.74
C LEU A 325 -14.45 -14.72 -11.42
N MET A 326 -14.66 -15.60 -12.41
CA MET A 326 -14.62 -17.05 -12.19
C MET A 326 -13.20 -17.62 -12.07
N ARG A 327 -12.19 -16.95 -12.64
CA ARG A 327 -10.78 -17.41 -12.57
C ARG A 327 -10.15 -17.16 -11.20
N ALA A 328 -10.65 -16.17 -10.44
CA ALA A 328 -10.17 -15.81 -9.11
C ALA A 328 -10.72 -16.70 -7.98
N LEU A 329 -11.69 -17.58 -8.27
CA LEU A 329 -12.30 -18.45 -7.27
C LEU A 329 -11.34 -19.59 -6.87
N ARG A 330 -11.11 -19.73 -5.57
CA ARG A 330 -10.16 -20.68 -4.98
C ARG A 330 -10.71 -22.11 -5.04
N LYS A 331 -9.82 -23.11 -4.97
CA LYS A 331 -10.22 -24.47 -4.61
C LYS A 331 -10.45 -24.53 -3.10
N HIS A 332 -11.70 -24.71 -2.70
CA HIS A 332 -12.09 -24.83 -1.29
C HIS A 332 -11.63 -26.17 -0.68
N PRO A 333 -11.36 -26.22 0.64
CA PRO A 333 -11.05 -27.46 1.32
C PRO A 333 -12.25 -28.41 1.25
N GLN A 334 -11.98 -29.71 1.15
CA GLN A 334 -13.02 -30.74 1.12
C GLN A 334 -13.47 -31.12 2.54
N ASN A 335 -12.64 -30.81 3.55
CA ASN A 335 -12.89 -31.16 4.94
C ASN A 335 -12.94 -29.92 5.86
N MET A 336 -14.12 -29.66 6.43
CA MET A 336 -14.35 -28.54 7.34
C MET A 336 -13.54 -28.63 8.64
N THR A 337 -13.23 -29.83 9.11
CA THR A 337 -12.38 -30.01 10.31
C THR A 337 -10.93 -29.62 10.02
N ALA A 338 -10.43 -29.93 8.81
CA ALA A 338 -9.10 -29.50 8.40
C ALA A 338 -9.02 -27.97 8.28
N TYR A 339 -10.09 -27.34 7.76
CA TYR A 339 -10.23 -25.88 7.73
C TYR A 339 -10.17 -25.26 9.14
N ASP A 340 -10.95 -25.79 10.08
CA ASP A 340 -11.01 -25.29 11.46
C ASP A 340 -9.65 -25.37 12.17
N LEU A 341 -8.96 -26.51 12.05
CA LEU A 341 -7.61 -26.70 12.60
C LEU A 341 -6.58 -25.77 11.95
N MET A 342 -6.68 -25.54 10.64
CA MET A 342 -5.81 -24.64 9.92
C MET A 342 -5.96 -23.21 10.45
N LEU A 343 -7.19 -22.71 10.62
CA LEU A 343 -7.43 -21.37 11.15
C LEU A 343 -6.91 -21.20 12.59
N GLN A 344 -7.07 -22.22 13.44
CA GLN A 344 -6.48 -22.23 14.77
C GLN A 344 -4.95 -22.16 14.71
N GLY A 345 -4.33 -22.89 13.77
CA GLY A 345 -2.89 -22.85 13.53
C GLY A 345 -2.39 -21.45 13.15
N ILE A 346 -3.11 -20.78 12.24
CA ILE A 346 -2.82 -19.40 11.83
C ILE A 346 -2.90 -18.44 13.02
N ASP A 347 -3.99 -18.49 13.80
CA ASP A 347 -4.17 -17.63 14.98
C ASP A 347 -3.01 -17.81 15.97
N GLN A 348 -2.58 -19.04 16.22
CA GLN A 348 -1.43 -19.30 17.10
C GLN A 348 -0.10 -18.80 16.52
N MET A 349 0.09 -18.89 15.20
CA MET A 349 1.31 -18.42 14.53
C MET A 349 1.47 -16.90 14.67
N PHE A 350 0.39 -16.12 14.54
CA PHE A 350 0.41 -14.66 14.61
C PHE A 350 0.38 -14.09 16.04
N ARG A 351 0.38 -14.92 17.09
CA ARG A 351 0.50 -14.50 18.50
C ARG A 351 1.95 -14.35 18.99
N ILE A 352 2.95 -14.61 18.12
CA ILE A 352 4.41 -14.42 18.34
C ILE A 352 4.90 -14.91 19.71
N SER A 353 4.79 -16.22 19.97
CA SER A 353 5.50 -16.87 21.09
C SER A 353 6.07 -18.22 20.68
N SER A 354 7.20 -18.63 21.25
CA SER A 354 7.85 -19.91 20.89
C SER A 354 7.00 -21.14 21.24
N THR A 355 6.20 -21.06 22.30
CA THR A 355 5.22 -22.10 22.68
C THR A 355 4.01 -22.10 21.75
N SER A 356 3.50 -20.94 21.36
CA SER A 356 2.42 -20.81 20.36
C SER A 356 2.85 -21.33 18.98
N ALA A 357 4.12 -21.12 18.60
CA ALA A 357 4.66 -21.64 17.35
C ALA A 357 4.65 -23.18 17.32
N ALA A 358 5.03 -23.86 18.41
CA ALA A 358 4.99 -25.33 18.46
C ALA A 358 3.56 -25.88 18.34
N HIS A 359 2.58 -25.23 18.98
CA HIS A 359 1.17 -25.60 18.84
C HIS A 359 0.63 -25.36 17.42
N ALA A 360 0.99 -24.24 16.78
CA ALA A 360 0.62 -23.94 15.40
C ALA A 360 1.05 -25.04 14.44
N ARG A 361 2.28 -25.54 14.59
CA ARG A 361 2.79 -26.67 13.78
C ARG A 361 1.93 -27.93 13.93
N GLY A 362 1.58 -28.30 15.16
CA GLY A 362 0.76 -29.49 15.42
C GLY A 362 -0.62 -29.40 14.78
N LEU A 363 -1.24 -28.23 14.83
CA LEU A 363 -2.55 -27.96 14.22
C LEU A 363 -2.49 -28.04 12.68
N LEU A 364 -1.50 -27.38 12.06
CA LEU A 364 -1.29 -27.42 10.60
C LEU A 364 -0.99 -28.85 10.10
N GLN A 365 -0.23 -29.64 10.87
CA GLN A 365 0.04 -31.05 10.54
C GLN A 365 -1.23 -31.90 10.57
N GLN A 366 -2.08 -31.72 11.58
CA GLN A 366 -3.36 -32.43 11.65
C GLN A 366 -4.29 -32.04 10.49
N ALA A 367 -4.33 -30.75 10.12
CA ALA A 367 -5.09 -30.28 8.96
C ALA A 367 -4.64 -30.97 7.67
N MET A 368 -3.33 -31.09 7.42
CA MET A 368 -2.78 -31.80 6.25
C MET A 368 -3.08 -33.31 6.25
N VAL A 369 -3.15 -33.95 7.42
CA VAL A 369 -3.52 -35.37 7.52
C VAL A 369 -5.00 -35.58 7.19
N LEU A 370 -5.87 -34.66 7.63
CA LEU A 370 -7.31 -34.74 7.42
C LEU A 370 -7.75 -34.33 6.01
N ASP A 371 -7.00 -33.45 5.35
CA ASP A 371 -7.18 -33.07 3.94
C ASP A 371 -5.83 -32.91 3.24
N PRO A 372 -5.28 -34.00 2.66
CA PRO A 372 -3.99 -33.98 1.96
C PRO A 372 -3.98 -33.12 0.68
N TYR A 373 -5.15 -32.70 0.19
CA TYR A 373 -5.26 -31.85 -1.00
C TYR A 373 -5.41 -30.37 -0.63
N TYR A 374 -5.39 -30.04 0.66
CA TYR A 374 -5.59 -28.67 1.11
C TYR A 374 -4.32 -27.81 1.05
N ALA A 375 -4.06 -27.23 -0.13
CA ALA A 375 -2.85 -26.44 -0.42
C ALA A 375 -2.50 -25.38 0.63
N THR A 376 -3.50 -24.66 1.15
CA THR A 376 -3.30 -23.55 2.12
C THR A 376 -2.64 -24.03 3.40
N ALA A 377 -2.96 -25.23 3.91
CA ALA A 377 -2.32 -25.78 5.10
C ALA A 377 -0.82 -26.03 4.87
N TYR A 378 -0.44 -26.52 3.68
CA TYR A 378 0.96 -26.69 3.29
C TYR A 378 1.69 -25.35 3.17
N SER A 379 1.06 -24.32 2.57
CA SER A 379 1.62 -22.97 2.46
C SER A 379 1.95 -22.38 3.83
N TYR A 380 1.00 -22.41 4.77
CA TYR A 380 1.22 -21.89 6.13
C TYR A 380 2.25 -22.71 6.91
N ALA A 381 2.29 -24.03 6.73
CA ALA A 381 3.31 -24.87 7.34
C ALA A 381 4.72 -24.51 6.81
N ALA A 382 4.87 -24.25 5.51
CA ALA A 382 6.13 -23.76 4.95
C ALA A 382 6.52 -22.40 5.53
N TYR A 383 5.56 -21.47 5.60
CA TYR A 383 5.79 -20.14 6.17
C TYR A 383 6.18 -20.18 7.65
N TRP A 384 5.63 -21.11 8.42
CA TRP A 384 6.03 -21.35 9.81
C TRP A 384 7.53 -21.69 9.94
N HIS A 385 8.06 -22.53 9.05
CA HIS A 385 9.50 -22.87 9.04
C HIS A 385 10.37 -21.66 8.64
N VAL A 386 9.92 -20.85 7.67
CA VAL A 386 10.60 -19.60 7.28
C VAL A 386 10.71 -18.65 8.47
N PHE A 387 9.60 -18.42 9.18
CA PHE A 387 9.56 -17.53 10.33
C PHE A 387 10.53 -17.99 11.42
N ARG A 388 10.52 -19.29 11.74
CA ARG A 388 11.41 -19.89 12.74
C ARG A 388 12.90 -19.78 12.35
N PHE A 389 13.23 -19.89 11.06
CA PHE A 389 14.60 -19.71 10.57
C PHE A 389 15.03 -18.23 10.69
N GLY A 390 14.17 -17.30 10.27
CA GLY A 390 14.45 -15.86 10.29
C GLY A 390 14.70 -15.31 11.71
N GLU A 391 13.94 -15.79 12.68
CA GLU A 391 14.05 -15.41 14.10
C GLU A 391 15.16 -16.19 14.86
N GLY A 392 15.88 -17.08 14.18
CA GLY A 392 16.97 -17.84 14.80
C GLY A 392 16.52 -18.87 15.84
N TRP A 393 15.23 -19.25 15.84
CA TRP A 393 14.66 -20.29 16.70
C TRP A 393 14.88 -21.71 16.16
N SER A 394 15.47 -21.83 14.98
CA SER A 394 15.83 -23.12 14.39
C SER A 394 17.01 -23.75 15.13
N THR A 395 16.81 -24.98 15.60
CA THR A 395 17.87 -25.82 16.18
C THR A 395 18.57 -26.65 15.11
N ASP A 396 17.94 -26.82 13.95
CA ASP A 396 18.49 -27.50 12.78
C ASP A 396 18.08 -26.75 11.49
N PRO A 397 18.88 -25.76 11.08
CA PRO A 397 18.56 -24.92 9.93
C PRO A 397 18.48 -25.69 8.60
N ILE A 398 19.21 -26.82 8.48
CA ILE A 398 19.23 -27.62 7.26
C ILE A 398 17.92 -28.39 7.13
N ALA A 399 17.50 -29.07 8.20
CA ALA A 399 16.24 -29.81 8.21
C ALA A 399 15.03 -28.87 8.01
N ASP A 400 15.03 -27.70 8.66
CA ASP A 400 13.96 -26.71 8.48
C ASP A 400 13.89 -26.18 7.04
N THR A 401 15.05 -25.96 6.41
CA THR A 401 15.12 -25.53 5.00
C THR A 401 14.56 -26.59 4.06
N GLN A 402 14.90 -27.86 4.27
CA GLN A 402 14.41 -28.96 3.46
C GLN A 402 12.90 -29.14 3.61
N GLU A 403 12.39 -29.09 4.84
CA GLU A 403 10.97 -29.26 5.10
C GLU A 403 10.14 -28.06 4.60
N ALA A 404 10.62 -26.83 4.77
CA ALA A 404 9.99 -25.64 4.19
C ALA A 404 9.88 -25.75 2.66
N SER A 405 10.95 -26.19 2.00
CA SER A 405 10.98 -26.38 0.54
C SER A 405 9.98 -27.45 0.10
N ARG A 406 9.96 -28.60 0.78
CA ARG A 406 9.04 -29.71 0.47
C ARG A 406 7.58 -29.29 0.63
N LEU A 407 7.26 -28.58 1.71
CA LEU A 407 5.89 -28.10 1.98
C LEU A 407 5.47 -27.04 0.97
N ALA A 408 6.34 -26.09 0.63
CA ALA A 408 6.04 -25.06 -0.35
C ALA A 408 5.86 -25.66 -1.77
N GLU A 409 6.68 -26.65 -2.16
CA GLU A 409 6.51 -27.40 -3.42
C GLU A 409 5.17 -28.14 -3.48
N ALA A 410 4.79 -28.80 -2.38
CA ALA A 410 3.50 -29.47 -2.28
C ALA A 410 2.33 -28.46 -2.42
N ALA A 411 2.42 -27.31 -1.78
CA ALA A 411 1.40 -26.27 -1.83
C ALA A 411 1.15 -25.77 -3.27
N ILE A 412 2.21 -25.39 -3.99
CA ILE A 412 2.08 -24.93 -5.38
C ILE A 412 1.70 -26.06 -6.35
N GLY A 413 2.03 -27.31 -6.03
CA GLY A 413 1.59 -28.47 -6.81
C GLY A 413 0.07 -28.71 -6.69
N LEU A 414 -0.49 -28.48 -5.50
CA LEU A 414 -1.92 -28.63 -5.22
C LEU A 414 -2.74 -27.44 -5.76
N ASN A 415 -2.22 -26.22 -5.61
CA ASN A 415 -2.84 -24.99 -6.13
C ASN A 415 -1.79 -24.06 -6.79
N PRO A 416 -1.56 -24.21 -8.11
CA PRO A 416 -0.51 -23.48 -8.83
C PRO A 416 -0.75 -21.98 -9.02
N ASP A 417 -1.97 -21.50 -8.80
CA ASP A 417 -2.40 -20.12 -9.05
C ASP A 417 -2.68 -19.35 -7.74
N ASP A 418 -2.44 -19.96 -6.58
CA ASP A 418 -2.63 -19.31 -5.27
C ASP A 418 -1.57 -18.22 -5.04
N PRO A 419 -1.94 -16.92 -4.96
CA PRO A 419 -0.96 -15.85 -4.80
C PRO A 419 -0.09 -16.01 -3.56
N GLN A 420 -0.68 -16.46 -2.46
CA GLN A 420 0.02 -16.65 -1.19
C GLN A 420 0.99 -17.83 -1.26
N GLY A 421 0.56 -18.99 -1.76
CA GLY A 421 1.43 -20.15 -1.97
C GLY A 421 2.61 -19.84 -2.89
N LEU A 422 2.36 -19.12 -4.00
CA LEU A 422 3.40 -18.64 -4.91
C LEU A 422 4.40 -17.70 -4.21
N ALA A 423 3.92 -16.75 -3.40
CA ALA A 423 4.76 -15.81 -2.68
C ALA A 423 5.66 -16.51 -1.65
N ILE A 424 5.09 -17.40 -0.84
CA ILE A 424 5.81 -18.17 0.17
C ILE A 424 6.84 -19.08 -0.51
N TYR A 425 6.48 -19.74 -1.61
CA TYR A 425 7.42 -20.55 -2.38
C TYR A 425 8.60 -19.72 -2.89
N GLY A 426 8.33 -18.59 -3.54
CA GLY A 426 9.40 -17.70 -4.02
C GLY A 426 10.29 -17.18 -2.90
N HIS A 427 9.71 -16.89 -1.73
CA HIS A 427 10.49 -16.49 -0.56
C HIS A 427 11.32 -17.63 0.04
N VAL A 428 10.81 -18.86 0.09
CA VAL A 428 11.60 -20.05 0.50
C VAL A 428 12.79 -20.25 -0.43
N GLN A 429 12.59 -20.12 -1.75
CA GLN A 429 13.67 -20.28 -2.72
C GLN A 429 14.75 -19.21 -2.58
N SER A 430 14.37 -17.94 -2.41
CA SER A 430 15.34 -16.86 -2.23
C SER A 430 16.01 -16.87 -0.85
N PHE A 431 15.23 -16.98 0.22
CA PHE A 431 15.72 -16.78 1.59
C PHE A 431 16.44 -18.00 2.16
N LEU A 432 15.97 -19.22 1.87
CA LEU A 432 16.54 -20.44 2.45
C LEU A 432 17.45 -21.19 1.47
N ARG A 433 17.13 -21.16 0.17
CA ARG A 433 17.87 -21.92 -0.86
C ARG A 433 18.81 -21.05 -1.69
N HIS A 434 18.69 -19.73 -1.59
CA HIS A 434 19.41 -18.75 -2.40
C HIS A 434 19.25 -18.97 -3.92
N ASP A 435 18.13 -19.57 -4.34
CA ASP A 435 17.73 -19.75 -5.74
C ASP A 435 16.88 -18.55 -6.18
N PHE A 436 17.58 -17.44 -6.46
CA PHE A 436 16.94 -16.15 -6.75
C PHE A 436 16.23 -16.13 -8.11
N ASP A 437 16.73 -16.88 -9.09
CA ASP A 437 16.13 -16.96 -10.42
C ASP A 437 14.72 -17.55 -10.35
N LYS A 438 14.56 -18.68 -9.64
CA LYS A 438 13.22 -19.24 -9.40
C LYS A 438 12.40 -18.32 -8.49
N ALA A 439 13.01 -17.73 -7.47
CA ALA A 439 12.28 -16.87 -6.54
C ALA A 439 11.56 -15.72 -7.25
N MET A 440 12.24 -15.00 -8.14
CA MET A 440 11.67 -13.87 -8.86
C MET A 440 10.50 -14.29 -9.76
N ILE A 441 10.64 -15.39 -10.51
CA ILE A 441 9.56 -15.91 -11.37
C ILE A 441 8.28 -16.15 -10.55
N PHE A 442 8.41 -16.78 -9.39
CA PHE A 442 7.25 -17.14 -8.56
C PHE A 442 6.69 -15.93 -7.79
N LEU A 443 7.53 -14.99 -7.37
CA LEU A 443 7.08 -13.74 -6.73
C LEU A 443 6.35 -12.82 -7.71
N ASP A 444 6.81 -12.72 -8.96
CA ASP A 444 6.12 -11.95 -9.99
C ASP A 444 4.77 -12.58 -10.35
N ARG A 445 4.72 -13.92 -10.47
CA ARG A 445 3.46 -14.65 -10.63
C ARG A 445 2.52 -14.45 -9.44
N ALA A 446 3.05 -14.41 -8.23
CA ALA A 446 2.25 -14.14 -7.02
C ALA A 446 1.61 -12.76 -7.07
N ILE A 447 2.37 -11.73 -7.45
CA ILE A 447 1.87 -10.36 -7.60
C ILE A 447 0.87 -10.26 -8.76
N GLU A 448 1.10 -10.97 -9.86
CA GLU A 448 0.15 -10.98 -10.97
C GLU A 448 -1.19 -11.63 -10.60
N ALA A 449 -1.13 -12.75 -9.85
CA ALA A 449 -2.31 -13.48 -9.38
C ALA A 449 -3.02 -12.77 -8.22
N GLY A 450 -2.29 -12.04 -7.38
CA GLY A 450 -2.81 -11.27 -6.25
C GLY A 450 -2.18 -9.89 -6.14
N PRO A 451 -2.61 -8.91 -6.97
CA PRO A 451 -2.02 -7.57 -7.01
C PRO A 451 -2.12 -6.82 -5.68
N SER A 452 -3.13 -7.13 -4.86
CA SER A 452 -3.31 -6.56 -3.53
C SER A 452 -2.75 -7.45 -2.41
N SER A 453 -1.90 -8.43 -2.72
CA SER A 453 -1.22 -9.24 -1.71
C SER A 453 -0.03 -8.50 -1.10
N ALA A 454 -0.22 -7.92 0.09
CA ALA A 454 0.84 -7.24 0.82
C ALA A 454 2.06 -8.15 1.09
N LEU A 455 1.81 -9.43 1.36
CA LEU A 455 2.85 -10.43 1.58
C LEU A 455 3.69 -10.65 0.32
N ALA A 456 3.05 -10.80 -0.85
CA ALA A 456 3.76 -11.03 -2.11
C ALA A 456 4.68 -9.85 -2.46
N HIS A 457 4.19 -8.61 -2.35
CA HIS A 457 4.99 -7.41 -2.57
C HIS A 457 6.17 -7.31 -1.60
N THR A 458 5.96 -7.63 -0.32
CA THR A 458 7.03 -7.50 0.67
C THR A 458 8.07 -8.61 0.56
N MET A 459 7.66 -9.86 0.29
CA MET A 459 8.59 -10.95 -0.01
C MET A 459 9.39 -10.68 -1.30
N SER A 460 8.74 -10.12 -2.32
CA SER A 460 9.39 -9.67 -3.56
C SER A 460 10.41 -8.57 -3.29
N SER A 461 10.06 -7.59 -2.44
CA SER A 461 10.97 -6.52 -2.01
C SER A 461 12.22 -7.07 -1.34
N ALA A 462 12.10 -8.05 -0.45
CA ALA A 462 13.25 -8.67 0.21
C ALA A 462 14.16 -9.36 -0.82
N THR A 463 13.60 -10.14 -1.74
CA THR A 463 14.34 -10.83 -2.80
C THR A 463 15.03 -9.86 -3.75
N CYS A 464 14.35 -8.79 -4.18
CA CYS A 464 14.95 -7.74 -4.99
C CYS A 464 16.14 -7.11 -4.26
N GLY A 465 16.02 -6.94 -2.94
CA GLY A 465 17.13 -6.50 -2.10
C GLY A 465 18.33 -7.45 -2.14
N TYR A 466 18.09 -8.76 -2.05
CA TYR A 466 19.16 -9.77 -2.12
C TYR A 466 19.92 -9.77 -3.45
N LEU A 467 19.20 -9.45 -4.54
CA LEU A 467 19.76 -9.30 -5.89
C LEU A 467 20.41 -7.94 -6.15
N GLY A 468 20.32 -6.99 -5.22
CA GLY A 468 20.81 -5.62 -5.40
C GLY A 468 19.94 -4.75 -6.31
N LEU A 469 18.71 -5.18 -6.62
CA LEU A 469 17.74 -4.42 -7.41
C LEU A 469 17.02 -3.38 -6.52
N ALA A 470 17.78 -2.38 -6.06
CA ALA A 470 17.37 -1.50 -4.97
C ALA A 470 16.11 -0.67 -5.28
N ASP A 471 15.98 -0.12 -6.49
CA ASP A 471 14.80 0.68 -6.87
C ASP A 471 13.52 -0.16 -6.87
N LEU A 472 13.59 -1.35 -7.47
CA LEU A 472 12.47 -2.29 -7.49
C LEU A 472 12.14 -2.79 -6.09
N ALA A 473 13.14 -3.00 -5.24
CA ALA A 473 12.93 -3.34 -3.84
C ALA A 473 12.14 -2.24 -3.10
N VAL A 474 12.51 -0.97 -3.28
CA VAL A 474 11.79 0.16 -2.66
C VAL A 474 10.36 0.26 -3.19
N GLU A 475 10.16 0.11 -4.51
CA GLU A 475 8.83 0.12 -5.12
C GLU A 475 7.92 -0.96 -4.51
N ARG A 476 8.37 -2.22 -4.52
CA ARG A 476 7.62 -3.35 -3.98
C ARG A 476 7.39 -3.23 -2.47
N GLY A 477 8.39 -2.79 -1.71
CA GLY A 477 8.28 -2.58 -0.27
C GLY A 477 7.24 -1.51 0.08
N ARG A 478 7.21 -0.41 -0.67
CA ARG A 478 6.19 0.65 -0.54
C ARG A 478 4.80 0.13 -0.83
N GLN A 479 4.62 -0.69 -1.88
CA GLN A 479 3.33 -1.31 -2.18
C GLN A 479 2.86 -2.23 -1.05
N GLY A 480 3.76 -3.07 -0.51
CA GLY A 480 3.45 -3.91 0.65
C GLY A 480 2.97 -3.09 1.86
N LEU A 481 3.67 -2.00 2.18
CA LEU A 481 3.28 -1.11 3.28
C LEU A 481 1.96 -0.37 3.01
N ARG A 482 1.70 0.00 1.75
CA ARG A 482 0.46 0.68 1.33
C ARG A 482 -0.76 -0.23 1.47
N LEU A 483 -0.60 -1.52 1.22
CA LEU A 483 -1.64 -2.55 1.41
C LEU A 483 -1.83 -2.93 2.89
N SER A 484 -0.83 -2.65 3.75
CA SER A 484 -0.83 -2.95 5.18
C SER A 484 -0.58 -1.71 6.08
N PRO A 485 -1.44 -0.67 6.04
CA PRO A 485 -1.20 0.60 6.72
C PRO A 485 -1.35 0.55 8.26
N ILE A 486 -2.05 -0.40 8.87
CA ILE A 486 -2.26 -0.42 10.34
C ILE A 486 -1.99 -1.82 10.91
N ASP A 487 -1.03 -2.53 10.32
CA ASP A 487 -0.76 -3.92 10.69
C ASP A 487 -0.01 -4.05 12.03
N ALA A 488 -0.43 -4.99 12.87
CA ALA A 488 0.32 -5.36 14.07
C ALA A 488 1.73 -5.90 13.75
N HIS A 489 1.88 -6.54 12.58
CA HIS A 489 3.14 -7.02 12.02
C HIS A 489 3.75 -6.03 11.03
N ARG A 490 3.33 -4.75 11.06
CA ARG A 490 3.87 -3.68 10.20
C ARG A 490 5.39 -3.52 10.33
N PHE A 491 5.96 -3.93 11.47
CA PHE A 491 7.41 -4.01 11.67
C PHE A 491 8.13 -4.79 10.55
N TRP A 492 7.49 -5.81 9.97
CA TRP A 492 8.11 -6.66 8.96
C TRP A 492 8.17 -5.91 7.62
N HIS A 493 7.06 -5.29 7.23
CA HIS A 493 6.98 -4.42 6.06
C HIS A 493 7.95 -3.22 6.16
N GLU A 494 7.97 -2.56 7.32
CA GLU A 494 8.87 -1.43 7.60
C GLU A 494 10.34 -1.87 7.57
N GLY A 495 10.68 -3.01 8.18
CA GLY A 495 12.05 -3.52 8.20
C GLY A 495 12.55 -3.95 6.82
N VAL A 496 11.70 -4.57 6.00
CA VAL A 496 12.06 -4.92 4.61
C VAL A 496 12.25 -3.66 3.76
N LEU A 497 11.39 -2.66 3.93
CA LEU A 497 11.53 -1.37 3.24
C LEU A 497 12.79 -0.61 3.70
N ALA A 498 13.14 -0.68 4.99
CA ALA A 498 14.40 -0.15 5.50
C ALA A 498 15.61 -0.80 4.84
N GLN A 499 15.58 -2.12 4.67
CA GLN A 499 16.62 -2.85 3.94
C GLN A 499 16.69 -2.40 2.48
N ALA A 500 15.55 -2.21 1.80
CA ALA A 500 15.52 -1.73 0.43
C ALA A 500 16.16 -0.32 0.29
N HIS A 501 15.83 0.61 1.19
CA HIS A 501 16.44 1.94 1.23
C HIS A 501 17.93 1.90 1.53
N TYR A 502 18.36 1.03 2.45
CA TYR A 502 19.78 0.83 2.75
C TYR A 502 20.55 0.40 1.48
N LEU A 503 19.99 -0.53 0.71
CA LEU A 503 20.60 -1.03 -0.52
C LEU A 503 20.63 0.01 -1.63
N ARG A 504 19.64 0.92 -1.67
CA ARG A 504 19.62 2.07 -2.58
C ARG A 504 20.66 3.14 -2.21
N GLY A 505 21.16 3.11 -0.97
CA GLY A 505 22.06 4.12 -0.43
C GLY A 505 21.35 5.26 0.32
N ASP A 506 20.03 5.19 0.47
CA ASP A 506 19.25 6.19 1.21
C ASP A 506 19.28 5.90 2.71
N PHE A 507 20.44 6.08 3.33
CA PHE A 507 20.62 5.70 4.72
C PHE A 507 19.70 6.46 5.69
N ALA A 508 19.30 7.69 5.36
CA ALA A 508 18.35 8.45 6.17
C ALA A 508 16.98 7.76 6.26
N GLU A 509 16.43 7.34 5.11
CA GLU A 509 15.16 6.62 5.06
C GLU A 509 15.30 5.21 5.65
N ALA A 510 16.42 4.54 5.41
CA ALA A 510 16.71 3.24 6.02
C ALA A 510 16.69 3.31 7.55
N ILE A 511 17.30 4.34 8.14
CA ILE A 511 17.29 4.59 9.59
C ILE A 511 15.87 4.89 10.07
N ALA A 512 15.13 5.74 9.36
CA ALA A 512 13.77 6.11 9.74
C ALA A 512 12.85 4.86 9.82
N PHE A 513 12.79 4.07 8.75
CA PHE A 513 11.98 2.87 8.71
C PHE A 513 12.47 1.78 9.67
N ALA A 514 13.79 1.60 9.84
CA ALA A 514 14.31 0.62 10.79
C ALA A 514 13.99 1.02 12.24
N ARG A 515 14.03 2.30 12.58
CA ARG A 515 13.59 2.79 13.91
C ARG A 515 12.10 2.57 14.14
N MET A 516 11.26 2.76 13.11
CA MET A 516 9.83 2.45 13.21
C MET A 516 9.61 0.96 13.50
N ALA A 517 10.29 0.07 12.77
CA ALA A 517 10.18 -1.37 12.97
C ALA A 517 10.64 -1.79 14.38
N VAL A 518 11.80 -1.30 14.83
CA VAL A 518 12.33 -1.58 16.19
C VAL A 518 11.45 -0.96 17.28
N GLY A 519 10.88 0.22 17.04
CA GLY A 519 9.97 0.87 17.99
C GLY A 519 8.65 0.10 18.17
N ARG A 520 8.22 -0.68 17.17
CA ARG A 520 7.05 -1.57 17.27
C ARG A 520 7.37 -2.89 17.94
N ASN A 521 8.56 -3.44 17.67
CA ASN A 521 9.02 -4.67 18.29
C ASN A 521 10.55 -4.62 18.41
N ASP A 522 10.98 -4.40 19.63
CA ASP A 522 12.37 -4.19 20.02
C ASP A 522 13.22 -5.47 19.99
N GLY A 523 12.57 -6.62 19.82
CA GLY A 523 13.17 -7.95 19.74
C GLY A 523 13.49 -8.44 18.33
N ILE A 524 13.26 -7.64 17.29
CA ILE A 524 13.43 -8.11 15.91
C ILE A 524 14.89 -8.01 15.47
N ALA A 525 15.55 -9.15 15.40
CA ALA A 525 16.97 -9.24 15.07
C ALA A 525 17.31 -8.66 13.68
N PHE A 526 16.44 -8.82 12.68
CA PHE A 526 16.75 -8.35 11.32
C PHE A 526 16.64 -6.82 11.18
N ALA A 527 15.66 -6.19 11.82
CA ALA A 527 15.51 -4.74 11.82
C ALA A 527 16.65 -4.07 12.59
N LEU A 528 17.08 -4.66 13.72
CA LEU A 528 18.25 -4.19 14.48
C LEU A 528 19.55 -4.27 13.67
N ARG A 529 19.76 -5.36 12.90
CA ARG A 529 20.89 -5.46 11.97
C ARG A 529 20.86 -4.34 10.93
N CYS A 530 19.70 -4.07 10.33
CA CYS A 530 19.55 -3.00 9.35
C CYS A 530 19.80 -1.62 9.94
N LEU A 531 19.27 -1.34 11.13
CA LEU A 531 19.49 -0.07 11.82
C LEU A 531 20.98 0.12 12.17
N ALA A 532 21.63 -0.90 12.74
CA ALA A 532 23.06 -0.83 13.08
C ALA A 532 23.94 -0.60 11.84
N ALA A 533 23.68 -1.34 10.75
CA ALA A 533 24.42 -1.16 9.50
C ALA A 533 24.18 0.22 8.85
N SER A 534 22.95 0.73 8.91
CA SER A 534 22.60 2.05 8.36
C SER A 534 23.22 3.20 9.17
N LEU A 535 23.23 3.11 10.50
CA LEU A 535 23.89 4.08 11.38
C LEU A 535 25.41 4.08 11.18
N ALA A 536 26.01 2.89 11.01
CA ALA A 536 27.42 2.78 10.68
C ALA A 536 27.73 3.42 9.31
N ALA A 537 26.84 3.30 8.32
CA ALA A 537 27.00 3.90 7.01
C ALA A 537 27.03 5.44 7.01
N VAL A 538 26.38 6.08 7.99
CA VAL A 538 26.36 7.55 8.17
C VAL A 538 27.29 8.02 9.30
N GLU A 539 28.22 7.16 9.72
CA GLU A 539 29.24 7.46 10.74
C GLU A 539 28.69 7.78 12.15
N GLN A 540 27.44 7.44 12.44
CA GLN A 540 26.81 7.58 13.76
C GLN A 540 27.16 6.40 14.68
N MET A 541 28.46 6.24 14.96
CA MET A 541 29.02 5.02 15.58
C MET A 541 28.55 4.77 17.02
N ASP A 542 28.32 5.80 17.81
CA ASP A 542 27.87 5.63 19.20
C ASP A 542 26.46 5.04 19.26
N GLU A 543 25.56 5.50 18.39
CA GLU A 543 24.22 4.94 18.27
C GLU A 543 24.26 3.54 17.66
N ALA A 544 25.08 3.32 16.63
CA ALA A 544 25.27 2.01 16.01
C ALA A 544 25.69 0.94 17.03
N ARG A 545 26.62 1.28 17.94
CA ARG A 545 27.03 0.40 19.06
C ARG A 545 25.91 0.14 20.06
N GLY A 546 25.09 1.15 20.35
CA GLY A 546 23.90 0.98 21.20
C GLY A 546 22.92 -0.05 20.62
N VAL A 547 22.64 0.04 19.32
CA VAL A 547 21.78 -0.90 18.61
C VAL A 547 22.40 -2.29 18.51
N ALA A 548 23.72 -2.39 18.28
CA ALA A 548 24.43 -3.67 18.29
C ALA A 548 24.35 -4.36 19.66
N GLN A 549 24.47 -3.62 20.76
CA GLN A 549 24.28 -4.15 22.11
C GLN A 549 22.84 -4.63 22.34
N GLN A 550 21.84 -3.91 21.82
CA GLN A 550 20.45 -4.36 21.86
C GLN A 550 20.28 -5.69 21.11
N LEU A 551 20.84 -5.80 19.90
CA LEU A 551 20.84 -7.07 19.15
C LEU A 551 21.47 -8.22 19.95
N LEU A 552 22.57 -7.96 20.66
CA LEU A 552 23.21 -8.98 21.51
C LEU A 552 22.40 -9.32 22.77
N ARG A 553 21.51 -8.45 23.25
CA ARG A 553 20.56 -8.81 24.33
C ARG A 553 19.47 -9.75 23.81
N VAL A 554 18.98 -9.48 22.60
CA VAL A 554 17.96 -10.31 21.91
C VAL A 554 18.56 -11.67 21.50
N GLN A 555 19.77 -11.66 20.94
CA GLN A 555 20.46 -12.84 20.45
C GLN A 555 21.91 -12.90 20.99
N PRO A 556 22.12 -13.37 22.23
CA PRO A 556 23.44 -13.41 22.88
C PRO A 556 24.50 -14.22 22.13
N THR A 557 24.05 -15.21 21.35
CA THR A 557 24.90 -16.12 20.56
C THR A 557 25.21 -15.59 19.16
N PHE A 558 24.76 -14.37 18.79
CA PHE A 558 24.98 -13.80 17.46
C PHE A 558 26.47 -13.58 17.19
N ARG A 559 26.96 -14.07 16.04
CA ARG A 559 28.36 -13.95 15.57
C ARG A 559 28.37 -13.71 14.07
N LEU A 560 29.21 -12.81 13.57
CA LEU A 560 29.28 -12.49 12.14
C LEU A 560 29.72 -13.70 11.31
N ALA A 561 30.64 -14.53 11.79
CA ALA A 561 31.09 -15.76 11.13
C ALA A 561 29.96 -16.79 10.97
N ALA A 562 29.04 -16.86 11.93
CA ALA A 562 27.88 -17.75 11.85
C ALA A 562 26.73 -17.14 11.02
N TYR A 563 26.61 -15.82 10.99
CA TYR A 563 25.58 -15.10 10.25
C TYR A 563 25.89 -14.98 8.75
N ARG A 564 27.14 -14.65 8.39
CA ARG A 564 27.59 -14.43 7.02
C ARG A 564 27.17 -15.52 6.02
N PRO A 565 27.36 -16.83 6.27
CA PRO A 565 26.94 -17.87 5.33
C PRO A 565 25.41 -18.03 5.21
N ARG A 566 24.65 -17.50 6.17
CA ARG A 566 23.17 -17.50 6.18
C ARG A 566 22.58 -16.18 5.70
N CYS A 567 23.42 -15.18 5.44
CA CYS A 567 22.97 -13.89 4.94
C CYS A 567 22.61 -14.05 3.46
N PRO A 568 21.40 -13.66 3.03
CA PRO A 568 20.98 -13.81 1.64
C PRO A 568 21.63 -12.78 0.70
N PHE A 569 22.34 -11.76 1.22
CA PHE A 569 23.11 -10.84 0.37
C PHE A 569 24.28 -11.54 -0.31
N THR A 570 24.62 -11.07 -1.51
CA THR A 570 25.70 -11.64 -2.31
C THR A 570 26.72 -10.58 -2.73
N GLY A 571 27.94 -11.03 -3.08
CA GLY A 571 29.00 -10.18 -3.62
C GLY A 571 29.37 -8.99 -2.73
N VAL A 572 29.58 -7.82 -3.36
CA VAL A 572 30.03 -6.58 -2.69
C VAL A 572 29.05 -6.10 -1.63
N VAL A 573 27.75 -6.34 -1.81
CA VAL A 573 26.71 -5.97 -0.84
C VAL A 573 26.91 -6.72 0.47
N LEU A 574 27.18 -8.03 0.40
CA LEU A 574 27.44 -8.86 1.59
C LEU A 574 28.68 -8.37 2.33
N GLU A 575 29.78 -8.13 1.63
CA GLU A 575 31.03 -7.66 2.25
C GLU A 575 30.82 -6.33 2.98
N THR A 576 30.24 -5.36 2.27
CA THR A 576 29.96 -4.03 2.83
C THR A 576 29.02 -4.10 4.04
N TRP A 577 28.01 -4.97 3.97
CA TRP A 577 27.08 -5.21 5.07
C TRP A 577 27.76 -5.78 6.31
N ILE A 578 28.57 -6.84 6.14
CA ILE A 578 29.31 -7.46 7.25
C ILE A 578 30.31 -6.48 7.87
N ASP A 579 31.01 -5.69 7.05
CA ASP A 579 31.98 -4.72 7.53
C ASP A 579 31.31 -3.61 8.35
N ARG A 580 30.15 -3.10 7.91
CA ARG A 580 29.37 -2.11 8.69
C ARG A 580 28.84 -2.68 10.00
N LEU A 581 28.38 -3.93 10.00
CA LEU A 581 27.99 -4.62 11.23
C LEU A 581 29.18 -4.81 12.19
N ARG A 582 30.37 -5.11 11.66
CA ARG A 582 31.60 -5.17 12.46
C ARG A 582 31.98 -3.81 13.04
N GLN A 583 31.90 -2.74 12.24
CA GLN A 583 32.13 -1.37 12.69
C GLN A 583 31.15 -0.93 13.79
N ALA A 584 29.90 -1.37 13.70
CA ALA A 584 28.88 -1.17 14.73
C ALA A 584 29.19 -1.93 16.05
N GLY A 585 30.22 -2.79 16.08
CA GLY A 585 30.68 -3.49 17.28
C GLY A 585 30.10 -4.88 17.49
N LEU A 586 29.55 -5.51 16.44
CA LEU A 586 29.13 -6.91 16.52
C LEU A 586 30.33 -7.85 16.46
N PRO A 587 30.36 -8.91 17.30
CA PRO A 587 31.48 -9.84 17.38
C PRO A 587 31.55 -10.77 16.15
N ASP A 588 32.77 -11.10 15.73
CA ASP A 588 33.02 -12.08 14.67
C ASP A 588 32.58 -13.50 15.06
#